data_AF-A0A246BAC4-F1
#
_entry.id   AF-A0A246BAC4-F1
#
_cell.length_a   1.000
_cell.length_b   1.000
_cell.length_c   1.000
_cell.angle_alpha   90.00
_cell.angle_beta   90.00
_cell.angle_gamma   90.00
#
_symmetry.space_group_name_H-M   'P 1'
#
loop_
_entity.id
_entity.type
_entity.pdbx_description
1 polymer ?
#
loop_
_entity_poly.entity_id
_entity_poly.type
_entity_poly.pdbx_seq_one_letter_code
_entity_poly.pdbx_strand_id
1 'polypeptide(L)'
;MIKKTFNLLTFVTLCVLIINSFFIYPSADDFSYFVKQKSYGFWAFQEWHYFNWGGRYIANMILGSFDFNEAGLHWYRSIAVFIILGFYISLVAFTKQIIRPKDYLLTTNLMFLAYCFSLYSLSQEFYWMPGSITYTLSLILCLISWTLLEKSKNWRFFLINIILTRSAL
;
A
#
# COMPACT_ATOMS: atom_id res chain seq x y z
N MET A 1 14.88 9.82 26.61
CA MET A 1 15.41 10.63 25.49
C MET A 1 15.18 9.93 24.16
N ILE A 2 15.77 8.74 23.94
CA ILE A 2 15.69 7.95 22.70
C ILE A 2 14.26 7.79 22.14
N LYS A 3 13.29 7.36 22.96
CA LYS A 3 11.89 7.19 22.53
C LYS A 3 11.27 8.46 21.95
N LYS A 4 11.50 9.61 22.60
CA LYS A 4 10.94 10.90 22.14
C LYS A 4 11.54 11.30 20.79
N THR A 5 12.84 11.05 20.61
CA THR A 5 13.54 11.29 19.33
C THR A 5 12.94 10.47 18.19
N PHE A 6 12.76 9.16 18.38
CA PHE A 6 12.16 8.31 17.34
C PHE A 6 10.70 8.67 17.06
N ASN A 7 9.91 8.99 18.08
CA ASN A 7 8.54 9.46 17.87
C ASN A 7 8.49 10.74 17.03
N LEU A 8 9.36 11.71 17.33
CA LEU A 8 9.44 12.96 16.58
C LEU A 8 9.91 12.70 15.14
N LEU A 9 10.92 11.86 14.94
CA LEU A 9 11.44 11.54 13.62
C LEU A 9 10.39 10.84 12.75
N THR A 10 9.68 9.85 13.30
CA THR A 10 8.57 9.19 12.61
C THR A 10 7.46 10.18 12.28
N PHE A 11 7.08 11.05 13.21
CA PHE A 11 6.08 12.08 12.97
C PHE A 11 6.47 13.01 11.82
N VAL A 12 7.69 13.54 11.84
CA VAL A 12 8.21 14.40 10.77
C VAL A 12 8.25 13.64 9.43
N THR A 13 8.69 12.39 9.44
CA THR A 13 8.73 11.54 8.23
C THR A 13 7.33 11.35 7.65
N LEU A 14 6.34 11.01 8.48
CA LEU A 14 4.94 10.88 8.05
C LEU A 14 4.40 12.19 7.49
N CYS A 15 4.66 13.32 8.16
CA CYS A 15 4.24 14.64 7.66
C CYS A 15 4.85 14.94 6.29
N VAL A 16 6.16 14.74 6.11
CA VAL A 16 6.82 14.95 4.81
C VAL A 16 6.21 14.04 3.75
N LEU A 17 6.00 12.76 4.07
CA LEU A 17 5.44 11.81 3.11
C LEU A 17 4.01 12.21 2.69
N ILE A 18 3.17 12.62 3.64
CA ILE A 18 1.79 13.03 3.39
C ILE A 18 1.72 14.35 2.62
N ILE A 19 2.56 15.33 2.98
CA ILE A 19 2.62 16.63 2.28
C ILE A 19 3.02 16.41 0.82
N ASN A 20 4.00 15.54 0.56
CA ASN A 20 4.42 15.22 -0.80
C ASN A 20 3.30 14.59 -1.64
N SER A 21 2.37 13.83 -1.04
CA SER A 21 1.20 13.28 -1.76
C SER A 21 0.32 14.35 -2.41
N PHE A 22 0.37 15.61 -1.98
CA PHE A 22 -0.40 16.69 -2.63
C PHE A 22 0.26 17.24 -3.90
N PHE A 23 1.53 16.88 -4.15
CA PHE A 23 2.31 17.38 -5.29
C PHE A 23 2.58 16.31 -6.35
N ILE A 24 2.10 15.08 -6.17
CA ILE A 24 2.28 14.00 -7.13
C ILE A 24 1.33 14.13 -8.32
N TYR A 25 1.79 13.57 -9.45
CA TYR A 25 1.07 13.47 -10.72
C TYR A 25 1.23 12.06 -11.30
N PRO A 26 0.27 11.61 -12.13
CA PRO A 26 0.38 10.34 -12.85
C PRO A 26 1.63 10.29 -13.73
N SER A 27 2.22 9.11 -13.81
CA SER A 27 3.41 8.76 -14.59
C SER A 27 3.06 7.84 -15.78
N ALA A 28 4.05 7.39 -16.53
CA ALA A 28 3.83 6.64 -17.77
C ALA A 28 2.96 5.39 -17.59
N ASP A 29 3.21 4.59 -16.55
CA ASP A 29 2.45 3.36 -16.31
C ASP A 29 0.99 3.66 -15.95
N ASP A 30 0.74 4.73 -15.20
CA ASP A 30 -0.61 5.16 -14.83
C ASP A 30 -1.47 5.38 -16.09
N PHE A 31 -0.93 6.10 -17.06
CA PHE A 31 -1.59 6.30 -18.35
C PHE A 31 -1.70 5.00 -19.17
N SER A 32 -0.70 4.11 -19.11
CA SER A 32 -0.79 2.82 -19.80
C SER A 32 -1.95 1.96 -19.25
N TYR A 33 -2.19 1.96 -17.94
CA TYR A 33 -3.31 1.24 -17.34
C TYR A 33 -4.64 1.84 -17.81
N PHE A 34 -4.76 3.16 -17.79
CA PHE A 34 -5.95 3.88 -18.22
C PHE A 34 -6.29 3.65 -19.70
N VAL A 35 -5.32 3.85 -20.61
CA VAL A 35 -5.56 3.69 -22.06
C VAL A 35 -5.97 2.25 -22.38
N LYS A 36 -5.26 1.25 -21.85
CA LYS A 36 -5.61 -0.16 -22.07
C LYS A 36 -7.01 -0.48 -21.55
N GLN A 37 -7.39 0.06 -20.39
CA GLN A 37 -8.73 -0.18 -19.87
C GLN A 37 -9.81 0.46 -20.75
N LYS A 38 -9.59 1.68 -21.25
CA LYS A 38 -10.52 2.33 -22.19
C LYS A 38 -10.61 1.57 -23.53
N SER A 39 -9.52 0.95 -23.99
CA SER A 39 -9.49 0.17 -25.23
C SER A 39 -10.19 -1.18 -25.13
N TYR A 40 -10.01 -1.91 -24.03
CA TYR A 40 -10.56 -3.27 -23.88
C TYR A 40 -11.89 -3.32 -23.12
N GLY A 41 -12.22 -2.29 -22.32
CA GLY A 41 -13.27 -2.38 -21.31
C GLY A 41 -12.82 -3.17 -20.08
N PHE A 42 -13.59 -3.06 -18.98
CA PHE A 42 -13.15 -3.52 -17.66
C PHE A 42 -12.75 -5.00 -17.61
N TRP A 43 -13.60 -5.91 -18.09
CA TRP A 43 -13.36 -7.35 -17.99
C TRP A 43 -12.23 -7.85 -18.90
N ALA A 44 -12.23 -7.46 -20.17
CA ALA A 44 -11.19 -7.87 -21.11
C ALA A 44 -9.83 -7.26 -20.75
N PHE A 45 -9.80 -6.08 -20.11
CA PHE A 45 -8.57 -5.52 -19.55
C PHE A 45 -7.97 -6.41 -18.45
N GLN A 46 -8.79 -6.99 -17.56
CA GLN A 46 -8.31 -7.90 -16.51
C GLN A 46 -7.71 -9.16 -17.12
N GLU A 47 -8.40 -9.76 -18.08
CA GLU A 47 -7.95 -10.95 -18.79
C GLU A 47 -6.63 -10.68 -19.53
N TRP A 48 -6.54 -9.56 -20.26
CA TRP A 48 -5.34 -9.18 -20.97
C TRP A 48 -4.15 -9.00 -20.02
N HIS A 49 -4.33 -8.29 -18.90
CA HIS A 49 -3.24 -8.12 -17.93
C HIS A 49 -2.83 -9.44 -17.30
N TYR A 50 -3.78 -10.34 -17.01
CA TYR A 50 -3.48 -11.66 -16.47
C TYR A 50 -2.51 -12.44 -17.36
N PHE A 51 -2.77 -12.47 -18.67
CA PHE A 51 -1.96 -13.24 -19.61
C PHE A 51 -0.69 -12.55 -20.10
N ASN A 52 -0.59 -11.22 -20.00
CA ASN A 52 0.52 -10.46 -20.60
C ASN A 52 1.44 -9.75 -19.61
N TRP A 53 0.98 -9.47 -18.39
CA TRP A 53 1.71 -8.65 -17.41
C TRP A 53 1.74 -9.24 -15.99
N GLY A 54 0.75 -10.05 -15.63
CA GLY A 54 0.76 -10.83 -14.39
C GLY A 54 -0.62 -11.05 -13.77
N GLY A 55 -0.71 -12.06 -12.89
CA GLY A 55 -1.98 -12.57 -12.35
C GLY A 55 -2.68 -11.73 -11.27
N ARG A 56 -2.46 -10.41 -11.23
CA ARG A 56 -2.82 -9.54 -10.09
C ARG A 56 -4.21 -8.94 -10.21
N TYR A 57 -5.25 -9.77 -10.18
CA TYR A 57 -6.63 -9.33 -10.44
C TYR A 57 -7.08 -8.13 -9.60
N ILE A 58 -6.90 -8.15 -8.28
CA ILE A 58 -7.40 -7.05 -7.43
C ILE A 58 -6.65 -5.74 -7.70
N ALA A 59 -5.33 -5.79 -7.83
CA ALA A 59 -4.54 -4.61 -8.16
C ALA A 59 -4.96 -4.03 -9.53
N ASN A 60 -5.08 -4.90 -10.54
CA ASN A 60 -5.51 -4.52 -11.88
C ASN A 60 -6.95 -3.98 -11.88
N MET A 61 -7.86 -4.51 -11.06
CA MET A 61 -9.22 -3.98 -10.91
C MET A 61 -9.20 -2.56 -10.37
N ILE A 62 -8.40 -2.28 -9.33
CA ILE A 62 -8.30 -0.94 -8.76
C ILE A 62 -7.68 0.02 -9.79
N LEU A 63 -6.56 -0.37 -10.41
CA LEU A 63 -5.83 0.45 -11.39
C LEU A 63 -6.68 0.74 -12.64
N GLY A 64 -7.42 -0.26 -13.14
CA GLY A 64 -8.32 -0.10 -14.29
C GLY A 64 -9.61 0.67 -13.98
N SER A 65 -9.92 0.93 -12.71
CA SER A 65 -11.12 1.71 -12.34
C SER A 65 -10.86 3.22 -12.30
N PHE A 66 -9.62 3.64 -12.54
CA PHE A 66 -9.24 5.04 -12.42
C PHE A 66 -9.53 5.83 -13.69
N ASP A 67 -9.96 7.08 -13.51
CA ASP A 67 -10.02 8.09 -14.56
C ASP A 67 -9.10 9.26 -14.17
N PHE A 68 -8.57 10.00 -15.14
CA PHE A 68 -7.59 11.08 -14.93
C PHE A 68 -8.15 12.47 -15.21
N ASN A 69 -9.46 12.66 -15.00
CA ASN A 69 -10.05 14.00 -14.89
C ASN A 69 -9.62 14.69 -13.57
N GLU A 70 -10.09 15.92 -13.33
CA GLU A 70 -9.74 16.67 -12.10
C GLU A 70 -10.04 15.88 -10.82
N ALA A 71 -11.21 15.24 -10.74
CA ALA A 71 -11.57 14.38 -9.62
C ALA A 71 -10.64 13.15 -9.51
N GLY A 72 -10.22 12.60 -10.63
CA GLY A 72 -9.22 11.55 -10.75
C GLY A 72 -7.88 11.93 -10.13
N LEU A 73 -7.39 13.14 -10.41
CA LEU A 73 -6.15 13.65 -9.79
C LEU A 73 -6.29 13.79 -8.27
N HIS A 74 -7.44 14.24 -7.78
CA HIS A 74 -7.71 14.28 -6.35
C HIS A 74 -7.65 12.87 -5.74
N TRP A 75 -8.30 11.89 -6.36
CA TRP A 75 -8.25 10.50 -5.90
C TRP A 75 -6.84 9.93 -5.93
N TYR A 76 -6.07 10.23 -6.97
CA TYR A 76 -4.68 9.77 -7.12
C TYR A 76 -3.85 10.18 -5.89
N ARG A 77 -3.96 11.45 -5.51
CA ARG A 77 -3.28 12.02 -4.33
C ARG A 77 -3.81 11.45 -3.02
N SER A 78 -5.12 11.26 -2.90
CA SER A 78 -5.74 10.65 -1.72
C SER A 78 -5.30 9.21 -1.51
N ILE A 79 -5.13 8.42 -2.58
CA ILE A 79 -4.65 7.04 -2.49
C ILE A 79 -3.27 6.99 -1.86
N ALA A 80 -2.33 7.84 -2.29
CA ALA A 80 -1.00 7.89 -1.68
C ALA A 80 -1.07 8.16 -0.16
N VAL A 81 -1.93 9.09 0.27
CA VAL A 81 -2.15 9.36 1.71
C VAL A 81 -2.71 8.12 2.42
N PHE A 82 -3.69 7.43 1.84
CA PHE A 82 -4.27 6.21 2.41
C PHE A 82 -3.26 5.06 2.47
N ILE A 83 -2.38 4.92 1.49
CA ILE A 83 -1.31 3.93 1.51
C ILE A 83 -0.32 4.23 2.65
N ILE A 84 0.16 5.47 2.78
CA ILE A 84 1.12 5.85 3.83
C ILE A 84 0.52 5.62 5.23
N LEU A 85 -0.70 6.14 5.46
CA LEU A 85 -1.37 5.99 6.76
C LEU A 85 -1.77 4.55 7.03
N GLY A 86 -2.32 3.85 6.03
CA GLY A 86 -2.70 2.45 6.12
C GLY A 86 -1.51 1.56 6.46
N PHE A 87 -0.36 1.80 5.84
CA PHE A 87 0.87 1.09 6.14
C PHE A 87 1.32 1.31 7.59
N TYR A 88 1.44 2.56 8.02
CA TYR A 88 1.87 2.83 9.40
C TYR A 88 0.87 2.28 10.45
N ILE A 89 -0.44 2.47 10.24
CA ILE A 89 -1.48 1.97 11.16
C ILE A 89 -1.49 0.43 11.20
N SER A 90 -1.41 -0.23 10.05
CA SER A 90 -1.35 -1.70 10.00
C SER A 90 -0.10 -2.23 10.69
N LEU A 91 1.04 -1.55 10.54
CA LEU A 91 2.28 -1.89 11.24
C LEU A 91 2.17 -1.71 12.76
N VAL A 92 1.50 -0.64 13.24
CA VAL A 92 1.22 -0.45 14.67
C VAL A 92 0.36 -1.59 15.20
N ALA A 93 -0.71 -1.93 14.48
CA ALA A 93 -1.63 -2.99 14.87
C ALA A 93 -0.92 -4.36 14.94
N PHE A 94 -0.12 -4.66 13.92
CA PHE A 94 0.69 -5.88 13.84
C PHE A 94 1.72 -5.95 14.97
N THR A 95 2.49 -4.88 15.19
CA THR A 95 3.52 -4.86 16.23
C THR A 95 2.91 -5.01 17.62
N LYS A 96 1.77 -4.36 17.88
CA LYS A 96 1.06 -4.43 19.16
C LYS A 96 0.49 -5.82 19.42
N GLN A 97 -0.08 -6.48 18.41
CA GLN A 97 -0.86 -7.71 18.60
C GLN A 97 -0.08 -8.99 18.32
N ILE A 98 0.91 -8.96 17.42
CA ILE A 98 1.70 -10.12 16.99
C ILE A 98 3.07 -10.11 17.67
N ILE A 99 3.88 -9.07 17.44
CA ILE A 99 5.24 -8.99 18.00
C ILE A 99 5.22 -8.82 19.52
N ARG A 100 4.29 -8.01 20.04
CA ARG A 100 4.08 -7.74 21.48
C ARG A 100 5.35 -7.34 22.25
N PRO A 101 6.21 -6.45 21.73
CA PRO A 101 7.36 -6.00 22.50
C PRO A 101 6.88 -5.10 23.66
N LYS A 102 7.73 -4.93 24.70
CA LYS A 102 7.41 -4.08 25.87
C LYS A 102 6.99 -2.66 25.47
N ASP A 103 7.62 -2.10 24.43
CA ASP A 103 7.28 -0.79 23.87
C ASP A 103 6.95 -0.91 22.37
N TYR A 104 5.72 -1.32 22.09
CA TYR A 104 5.24 -1.54 20.71
C TYR A 104 5.33 -0.30 19.84
N LEU A 105 5.14 0.91 20.40
CA LEU A 105 5.18 2.13 19.61
C LEU A 105 6.62 2.47 19.19
N LEU A 106 7.58 2.37 20.12
CA LEU A 106 9.00 2.54 19.77
C LEU A 106 9.46 1.51 18.74
N THR A 107 9.04 0.25 18.91
CA THR A 107 9.39 -0.83 17.97
C THR A 107 8.78 -0.58 16.60
N THR A 108 7.51 -0.15 16.52
CA THR A 108 6.85 0.21 15.26
C THR A 108 7.59 1.36 14.58
N ASN A 109 7.95 2.41 15.32
CA ASN A 109 8.66 3.57 14.78
C ASN A 109 10.01 3.19 14.19
N LEU A 110 10.75 2.32 14.89
CA LEU A 110 12.02 1.78 14.39
C LEU A 110 11.82 0.95 13.12
N MET A 111 10.82 0.05 13.10
CA MET A 111 10.52 -0.77 11.92
C MET A 111 10.10 0.08 10.72
N PHE A 112 9.23 1.09 10.92
CA PHE A 112 8.78 1.99 9.87
C PHE A 112 9.94 2.80 9.30
N LEU A 113 10.77 3.41 10.16
CA LEU A 113 11.93 4.18 9.72
C LEU A 113 12.95 3.28 9.01
N ALA A 114 13.26 2.12 9.58
CA ALA A 114 14.17 1.16 8.95
C ALA A 114 13.66 0.72 7.57
N TYR A 115 12.34 0.48 7.44
CA TYR A 115 11.71 0.20 6.14
C TYR A 115 11.95 1.36 5.17
N CYS A 116 11.58 2.59 5.55
CA CYS A 116 11.77 3.78 4.71
C CYS A 116 13.22 4.00 4.27
N PHE A 117 14.20 3.76 5.16
CA PHE A 117 15.63 3.88 4.83
C PHE A 117 16.18 2.70 4.02
N SER A 118 15.52 1.55 4.05
CA SER A 118 15.93 0.36 3.27
C SER A 118 15.43 0.39 1.81
N LEU A 119 14.44 1.23 1.52
CA LEU A 119 13.87 1.34 0.18
C LEU A 119 14.84 2.02 -0.78
N TYR A 120 14.97 1.47 -1.99
CA TYR A 120 15.68 2.13 -3.08
C TYR A 120 15.04 3.48 -3.44
N SER A 121 13.71 3.53 -3.44
CA SER A 121 12.96 4.75 -3.73
C SER A 121 11.65 4.80 -2.95
N LEU A 122 11.51 5.84 -2.12
CA LEU A 122 10.23 6.15 -1.46
C LEU A 122 9.12 6.48 -2.45
N SER A 123 9.47 7.04 -3.62
CA SER A 123 8.46 7.40 -4.61
C SER A 123 7.86 6.20 -5.31
N GLN A 124 8.66 5.17 -5.61
CA GLN A 124 8.15 3.93 -6.19
C GLN A 124 7.25 3.17 -5.21
N GLU A 125 7.56 3.24 -3.91
CA GLU A 125 6.78 2.55 -2.89
C GLU A 125 5.46 3.28 -2.57
N PHE A 126 5.50 4.60 -2.36
CA PHE A 126 4.34 5.33 -1.81
C PHE A 126 3.57 6.20 -2.81
N TYR A 127 4.18 6.61 -3.92
CA TYR A 127 3.60 7.61 -4.84
C TYR A 127 3.30 7.09 -6.24
N TRP A 128 4.02 6.07 -6.70
CA TRP A 128 3.73 5.39 -7.95
C TRP A 128 2.55 4.45 -7.74
N MET A 129 1.40 4.77 -8.34
CA MET A 129 0.14 4.11 -8.02
C MET A 129 0.13 2.61 -8.38
N PRO A 130 0.60 2.16 -9.57
CA PRO A 130 0.74 0.74 -9.88
C PRO A 130 1.61 -0.01 -8.88
N GLY A 131 2.75 0.55 -8.48
CA GLY A 131 3.64 -0.04 -7.47
C GLY A 131 2.98 -0.12 -6.10
N SER A 132 2.54 1.02 -5.57
CA SER A 132 1.95 1.13 -4.23
C SER A 132 0.69 0.27 -4.05
N ILE A 133 -0.20 0.21 -5.04
CA ILE A 133 -1.40 -0.66 -5.01
C ILE A 133 -1.00 -2.13 -5.10
N THR A 134 0.08 -2.45 -5.80
CA THR A 134 0.48 -3.84 -5.99
C THR A 134 1.28 -4.39 -4.82
N TYR A 135 2.13 -3.58 -4.20
CA TYR A 135 3.10 -4.03 -3.21
C TYR A 135 2.70 -3.55 -1.81
N THR A 136 2.58 -2.23 -1.62
CA THR A 136 2.32 -1.66 -0.30
C THR A 136 0.91 -1.96 0.19
N LEU A 137 -0.11 -1.88 -0.68
CA LEU A 137 -1.47 -2.28 -0.32
C LEU A 137 -1.55 -3.76 0.04
N SER A 138 -0.88 -4.64 -0.73
CA SER A 138 -0.80 -6.06 -0.40
C SER A 138 -0.11 -6.30 0.95
N LEU A 139 0.94 -5.54 1.26
CA LEU A 139 1.60 -5.58 2.56
C LEU A 139 0.69 -5.11 3.70
N ILE A 140 -0.06 -4.01 3.50
CA ILE A 140 -1.07 -3.51 4.46
C ILE A 140 -2.09 -4.61 4.76
N LEU A 141 -2.68 -5.18 3.72
CA LEU A 141 -3.66 -6.26 3.84
C LEU A 141 -3.06 -7.48 4.53
N CYS A 142 -1.77 -7.77 4.29
CA CYS A 142 -1.04 -8.81 4.98
C CYS A 142 -0.94 -8.58 6.49
N LEU A 143 -0.41 -7.44 6.89
CA LEU A 143 -0.28 -7.07 8.31
C LEU A 143 -1.63 -7.08 9.03
N ILE A 144 -2.69 -6.57 8.39
CA ILE A 144 -4.05 -6.59 8.94
C ILE A 144 -4.57 -8.02 9.08
N SER A 145 -4.39 -8.88 8.07
CA SER A 145 -4.88 -10.26 8.09
C SER A 145 -4.25 -11.07 9.23
N TRP A 146 -2.94 -10.94 9.43
CA TRP A 146 -2.23 -11.57 10.56
C TRP A 146 -2.76 -11.06 11.90
N THR A 147 -2.95 -9.75 12.01
CA THR A 147 -3.51 -9.12 13.21
C THR A 147 -4.92 -9.64 13.53
N LEU A 148 -5.79 -9.76 12.52
CA LEU A 148 -7.15 -10.27 12.68
C LEU A 148 -7.19 -11.77 12.96
N LEU A 149 -6.31 -12.55 12.34
CA LEU A 149 -6.17 -13.98 12.58
C LEU A 149 -5.83 -14.23 14.05
N GLU A 150 -4.87 -13.50 14.62
CA GLU A 150 -4.50 -13.64 16.03
C GLU A 150 -5.65 -13.25 16.97
N LYS A 151 -6.35 -12.15 16.66
CA LYS A 151 -7.45 -11.67 17.50
C LYS A 151 -8.67 -12.59 17.48
N SER A 152 -9.02 -13.12 16.30
CA SER A 152 -10.24 -13.91 16.10
C SER A 152 -10.02 -15.42 16.21
N LYS A 153 -8.77 -15.88 16.07
CA LYS A 153 -8.39 -17.29 15.86
C LYS A 153 -9.12 -17.95 14.69
N ASN A 154 -9.62 -17.16 13.73
CA ASN A 154 -10.40 -17.65 12.61
C ASN A 154 -9.53 -17.75 11.35
N TRP A 155 -9.26 -18.99 10.93
CA TRP A 155 -8.43 -19.31 9.77
C TRP A 155 -8.96 -18.75 8.44
N ARG A 156 -10.23 -18.34 8.35
CA ARG A 156 -10.78 -17.72 7.14
C ARG A 156 -10.07 -16.41 6.76
N PHE A 157 -9.52 -15.67 7.73
CA PHE A 157 -8.72 -14.48 7.44
C PHE A 157 -7.39 -14.81 6.75
N PHE A 158 -6.85 -16.01 6.99
CA PHE A 158 -5.66 -16.51 6.29
C PHE A 158 -5.98 -16.87 4.83
N LEU A 159 -7.16 -17.44 4.55
CA LEU A 159 -7.59 -17.69 3.17
C LEU A 159 -7.80 -16.38 2.39
N ILE A 160 -8.45 -15.40 3.01
CA ILE A 160 -8.64 -14.07 2.43
C ILE A 160 -7.26 -13.48 2.11
N ASN A 161 -6.29 -13.62 3.00
CA ASN A 161 -4.93 -13.18 2.75
C ASN A 161 -4.30 -13.82 1.51
N ILE A 162 -4.40 -15.15 1.37
CA ILE A 162 -3.87 -15.86 0.20
C ILE A 162 -4.51 -15.35 -1.10
N ILE A 163 -5.81 -15.07 -1.09
CA ILE A 163 -6.53 -14.56 -2.26
C ILE A 163 -6.11 -13.12 -2.58
N LEU A 164 -5.96 -12.27 -1.56
CA LEU A 164 -5.58 -10.86 -1.70
C LEU A 164 -4.09 -10.65 -2.05
N THR A 165 -3.22 -11.57 -1.62
CA THR A 165 -1.76 -11.48 -1.79
C THR A 165 -1.20 -12.43 -2.85
N ARG A 166 -2.05 -13.15 -3.60
CA ARG A 166 -1.65 -13.90 -4.79
C ARG A 166 -1.27 -12.93 -5.94
N SER A 167 -0.22 -12.14 -5.73
CA SER A 167 0.55 -11.53 -6.78
C SER A 167 1.55 -12.56 -7.27
N ALA A 168 1.38 -13.00 -8.51
CA ALA A 168 2.16 -14.07 -9.14
C ALA A 168 3.67 -13.86 -8.93
N LEU A 169 4.32 -14.94 -8.49
CA LEU A 169 5.68 -15.30 -8.90
C LEU A 169 5.75 -15.38 -10.43
#